data_AF-A0A6N8UZW2-F1
#
_entry.id   AF-A0A6N8UZW2-F1
#
_cell.length_a   1.000
_cell.length_b   1.000
_cell.length_c   1.000
_cell.angle_alpha   90.00
_cell.angle_beta   90.00
_cell.angle_gamma   90.00
#
_symmetry.space_group_name_H-M   'P 1'
#
loop_
_entity.id
_entity.type
_entity.pdbx_description
1 polymer ?
#
loop_
_entity_poly.entity_id
_entity_poly.type
_entity_poly.pdbx_seq_one_letter_code
_entity_poly.pdbx_strand_id
1 'polypeptide(L)'
;MSIWSKIFGGSARAEQVDYYDEALALSNEGKFHEALTSLRLALKESPGDPVVLQQIAIAYTRMGMESEAVKTYRHVLQRNPQTPGAHYGLAFLLLRQGERGEAIEHLETFLANSPSEDEAKEHIAHARETLQELRGDAGGEGDAP
;
A
#
# COMPACT_ATOMS: atom_id res chain seq x y z
N MET A 1 -26.73 -10.41 -49.48
CA MET A 1 -27.11 -11.54 -48.62
C MET A 1 -26.00 -11.76 -47.59
N SER A 2 -26.06 -11.00 -46.49
CA SER A 2 -25.02 -10.90 -45.47
C SER A 2 -25.61 -11.37 -44.14
N ILE A 3 -25.36 -12.63 -43.78
CA ILE A 3 -25.88 -13.27 -42.56
C ILE A 3 -24.73 -13.76 -41.66
N TRP A 4 -23.49 -13.78 -42.14
CA TRP A 4 -22.34 -14.35 -41.42
C TRP A 4 -21.60 -13.38 -40.49
N SER A 5 -21.83 -12.06 -40.60
CA SER A 5 -21.17 -11.05 -39.77
C SER A 5 -21.86 -10.78 -38.41
N LYS A 6 -23.03 -11.36 -38.15
CA LYS A 6 -23.78 -11.21 -36.87
C LYS A 6 -23.70 -12.42 -35.93
N ILE A 7 -23.19 -13.56 -36.40
CA ILE A 7 -23.07 -14.80 -35.62
C ILE A 7 -21.65 -15.06 -35.08
N PHE A 8 -20.65 -14.32 -35.55
CA PHE A 8 -19.31 -14.28 -34.94
C PHE A 8 -18.86 -12.85 -34.55
N GLY A 9 -19.73 -11.86 -34.72
CA GLY A 9 -19.47 -10.44 -34.48
C GLY A 9 -20.08 -9.93 -33.17
N GLY A 10 -19.95 -10.73 -32.11
CA GLY A 10 -20.46 -10.40 -30.78
C GLY A 10 -19.38 -10.63 -29.74
N SER A 11 -18.19 -10.04 -29.91
CA SER A 11 -17.50 -9.58 -28.72
C SER A 11 -18.42 -8.51 -28.15
N ALA A 12 -19.36 -8.91 -27.28
CA ALA A 12 -19.68 -8.07 -26.15
C ALA A 12 -18.30 -7.63 -25.67
N ARG A 13 -17.95 -6.37 -25.94
CA ARG A 13 -16.90 -5.72 -25.19
C ARG A 13 -17.50 -5.80 -23.79
N ALA A 14 -17.20 -6.90 -23.09
CA ALA A 14 -17.37 -6.98 -21.66
C ALA A 14 -16.84 -5.64 -21.22
N GLU A 15 -17.74 -4.82 -20.68
CA GLU A 15 -17.41 -3.51 -20.16
C GLU A 15 -16.07 -3.72 -19.47
N GLN A 16 -15.00 -3.14 -20.01
CA GLN A 16 -13.66 -3.55 -19.60
C GLN A 16 -13.58 -3.11 -18.14
N VAL A 17 -13.78 -4.07 -17.24
CA VAL A 17 -13.88 -3.78 -15.81
C VAL A 17 -12.51 -3.26 -15.46
N ASP A 18 -12.45 -1.98 -15.08
CA ASP A 18 -11.24 -1.46 -14.50
C ASP A 18 -11.10 -2.09 -13.11
N TYR A 19 -10.34 -3.19 -13.07
CA TYR A 19 -10.13 -3.97 -11.86
C TYR A 19 -9.45 -3.15 -10.76
N TYR A 20 -8.77 -2.07 -11.11
CA TYR A 20 -8.17 -1.16 -10.14
C TYR A 20 -9.25 -0.28 -9.50
N ASP A 21 -10.11 0.35 -10.29
CA ASP A 21 -11.21 1.16 -9.76
C ASP A 21 -12.21 0.33 -8.94
N GLU A 22 -12.54 -0.89 -9.39
CA GLU A 22 -13.36 -1.83 -8.63
C GLU A 22 -12.71 -2.15 -7.28
N ALA A 23 -11.41 -2.43 -7.27
CA ALA A 23 -10.68 -2.69 -6.04
C ALA A 23 -10.67 -1.51 -5.06
N LEU A 24 -10.55 -0.27 -5.57
CA LEU A 24 -10.62 0.93 -4.74
C LEU A 24 -12.01 1.08 -4.11
N ALA A 25 -13.07 0.86 -4.90
CA ALA A 25 -14.44 0.89 -4.39
C ALA A 25 -14.68 -0.16 -3.29
N LEU A 26 -14.27 -1.41 -3.53
CA LEU A 26 -14.35 -2.49 -2.55
C LEU A 26 -13.53 -2.20 -1.28
N SER A 27 -12.35 -1.60 -1.42
CA SER A 27 -11.52 -1.20 -0.27
C SER A 27 -12.18 -0.12 0.57
N ASN A 28 -12.84 0.85 -0.07
CA ASN A 28 -13.59 1.91 0.62
C ASN A 28 -14.80 1.35 1.38
N GLU A 29 -15.39 0.27 0.88
CA GLU A 29 -16.46 -0.48 1.58
C GLU A 29 -15.93 -1.42 2.68
N GLY A 30 -14.61 -1.57 2.83
CA GLY A 30 -14.01 -2.50 3.79
C GLY A 30 -13.97 -3.97 3.33
N LYS A 31 -14.31 -4.25 2.07
CA LYS A 31 -14.33 -5.59 1.47
C LYS A 31 -12.96 -5.98 0.94
N PHE A 32 -11.98 -6.11 1.85
CA PHE A 32 -10.58 -6.26 1.47
C PHE A 32 -10.23 -7.57 0.75
N HIS A 33 -10.97 -8.66 0.98
CA HIS A 33 -10.74 -9.93 0.29
C HIS A 33 -11.16 -9.85 -1.18
N GLU A 34 -12.31 -9.24 -1.45
CA GLU A 34 -12.80 -8.96 -2.80
C GLU A 34 -11.90 -7.95 -3.50
N ALA A 35 -11.52 -6.86 -2.81
CA ALA A 35 -10.58 -5.89 -3.34
C ALA A 35 -9.25 -6.53 -3.75
N LEU A 36 -8.70 -7.42 -2.92
CA LEU A 36 -7.48 -8.17 -3.25
C LEU A 36 -7.64 -9.05 -4.51
N THR A 37 -8.85 -9.57 -4.76
CA THR A 37 -9.13 -10.33 -5.98
C THR A 37 -9.07 -9.44 -7.21
N SER A 38 -9.75 -8.28 -7.18
CA SER A 38 -9.69 -7.31 -8.29
C SER A 38 -8.28 -6.74 -8.47
N LEU A 39 -7.55 -6.40 -7.40
CA LEU A 39 -6.15 -5.96 -7.48
C LEU A 39 -5.24 -6.99 -8.15
N ARG A 40 -5.45 -8.29 -7.90
CA ARG A 40 -4.67 -9.35 -8.58
C ARG A 40 -5.00 -9.43 -10.06
N LEU A 41 -6.21 -9.09 -10.48
CA LEU A 41 -6.58 -9.00 -11.90
C LEU A 41 -5.94 -7.75 -12.52
N ALA A 42 -6.02 -6.59 -11.87
CA ALA A 42 -5.33 -5.36 -12.29
C ALA A 42 -3.81 -5.59 -12.45
N LEU A 43 -3.18 -6.29 -11.50
CA LEU A 43 -1.76 -6.61 -11.57
C LEU A 43 -1.41 -7.57 -12.73
N LYS A 44 -2.35 -8.42 -13.16
CA LYS A 44 -2.11 -9.27 -14.35
C LYS A 44 -2.11 -8.45 -15.64
N GLU A 45 -2.88 -7.37 -15.70
CA GLU A 45 -2.90 -6.44 -16.84
C GLU A 45 -1.65 -5.56 -16.87
N SER A 46 -1.16 -5.16 -15.70
CA SER A 46 0.07 -4.38 -15.53
C SER A 46 1.04 -5.05 -14.55
N PRO A 47 1.78 -6.09 -14.98
CA PRO A 47 2.68 -6.84 -14.10
C PRO A 47 3.77 -5.96 -13.48
N GLY A 48 3.79 -5.93 -12.15
CA GLY A 48 4.79 -5.18 -11.38
C GLY A 48 4.50 -3.70 -11.21
N ASP A 49 3.29 -3.24 -11.54
CA ASP A 49 2.87 -1.87 -11.26
C ASP A 49 2.98 -1.56 -9.75
N PRO A 50 3.84 -0.61 -9.33
CA PRO A 50 4.04 -0.29 -7.93
C PRO A 50 2.79 0.29 -7.26
N VAL A 51 1.90 0.95 -8.02
CA VAL A 51 0.64 1.50 -7.49
C VAL A 51 -0.31 0.36 -7.12
N VAL A 52 -0.49 -0.61 -8.01
CA VAL A 52 -1.32 -1.80 -7.73
C VAL A 52 -0.72 -2.64 -6.60
N LEU A 53 0.59 -2.86 -6.61
CA LEU A 53 1.29 -3.57 -5.53
C LEU A 53 1.14 -2.88 -4.17
N GLN A 54 1.16 -1.54 -4.14
CA GLN A 54 0.91 -0.79 -2.91
C GLN A 54 -0.51 -1.02 -2.39
N GLN A 55 -1.53 -0.98 -3.26
CA GLN A 55 -2.91 -1.28 -2.84
C GLN A 55 -3.06 -2.72 -2.33
N ILE A 56 -2.34 -3.69 -2.90
CA ILE A 56 -2.30 -5.08 -2.41
C ILE A 56 -1.70 -5.12 -1.00
N ALA A 57 -0.62 -4.40 -0.75
CA ALA A 57 0.00 -4.33 0.57
C ALA A 57 -0.93 -3.68 1.62
N ILE A 58 -1.68 -2.64 1.21
CA ILE A 58 -2.70 -2.00 2.05
C ILE A 58 -3.81 -3.01 2.37
N ALA A 59 -4.35 -3.73 1.39
CA ALA A 59 -5.38 -4.75 1.62
C ALA A 59 -4.89 -5.83 2.61
N TYR A 60 -3.67 -6.35 2.42
CA TYR A 60 -3.07 -7.29 3.38
C TYR A 60 -2.95 -6.71 4.79
N THR A 61 -2.54 -5.45 4.92
CA THR A 61 -2.45 -4.75 6.20
C THR A 61 -3.82 -4.70 6.89
N ARG A 62 -4.87 -4.34 6.14
CA ARG A 62 -6.25 -4.23 6.65
C ARG A 62 -6.85 -5.58 7.04
N MET A 63 -6.41 -6.65 6.39
CA MET A 63 -6.80 -8.04 6.71
C MET A 63 -6.01 -8.64 7.88
N GLY A 64 -5.00 -7.94 8.41
CA GLY A 64 -4.10 -8.48 9.45
C GLY A 64 -3.06 -9.49 8.93
N MET A 65 -2.90 -9.60 7.62
CA MET A 65 -1.89 -10.45 6.97
C MET A 65 -0.54 -9.72 6.92
N GLU A 66 0.04 -9.49 8.10
CA GLU A 66 1.21 -8.61 8.25
C GLU A 66 2.44 -9.10 7.49
N SER A 67 2.67 -10.42 7.47
CA SER A 67 3.83 -11.01 6.78
C SER A 67 3.79 -10.77 5.27
N GLU A 68 2.62 -10.91 4.66
CA GLU A 68 2.36 -10.65 3.25
C GLU A 68 2.44 -9.15 2.95
N ALA A 69 1.91 -8.31 3.83
CA ALA A 69 1.97 -6.87 3.70
C ALA A 69 3.42 -6.36 3.71
N VAL A 70 4.25 -6.77 4.68
CA VAL A 70 5.67 -6.40 4.76
C VAL A 70 6.43 -6.82 3.51
N LYS A 71 6.26 -8.06 3.05
CA LYS A 71 6.90 -8.55 1.82
C LYS A 71 6.48 -7.71 0.60
N THR A 72 5.21 -7.36 0.52
CA THR A 72 4.67 -6.60 -0.61
C THR A 72 5.15 -5.15 -0.59
N TYR A 73 5.15 -4.46 0.56
CA TYR A 73 5.72 -3.11 0.68
C TYR A 73 7.22 -3.08 0.35
N ARG A 74 8.00 -4.05 0.82
CA ARG A 74 9.41 -4.17 0.44
C ARG A 74 9.58 -4.36 -1.08
N HIS A 75 8.70 -5.12 -1.73
CA HIS A 75 8.72 -5.26 -3.19
C HIS A 75 8.37 -3.94 -3.90
N VAL A 76 7.40 -3.17 -3.40
CA VAL A 76 7.12 -1.82 -3.92
C VAL A 76 8.37 -0.95 -3.84
N LEU A 77 9.04 -0.92 -2.68
CA LEU A 77 10.24 -0.11 -2.46
C LEU A 77 11.45 -0.58 -3.27
N GLN A 78 11.56 -1.88 -3.60
CA GLN A 78 12.58 -2.37 -4.54
C GLN A 78 12.37 -1.82 -5.96
N ARG A 79 11.13 -1.55 -6.36
CA ARG A 79 10.79 -1.04 -7.70
C ARG A 79 10.80 0.48 -7.74
N ASN A 80 10.24 1.12 -6.72
CA ASN A 80 10.23 2.55 -6.55
C ASN A 80 10.62 2.90 -5.10
N PRO A 81 11.91 3.19 -4.86
CA PRO A 81 12.43 3.48 -3.53
C PRO A 81 11.92 4.79 -2.91
N GLN A 82 11.12 5.58 -3.62
CA GLN A 82 10.63 6.88 -3.16
C GLN A 82 9.12 6.89 -2.98
N THR A 83 8.47 5.72 -2.92
CA THR A 83 7.01 5.63 -2.70
C THR A 83 6.67 5.89 -1.24
N PRO A 84 6.10 7.07 -0.87
CA PRO A 84 5.98 7.45 0.54
C PRO A 84 5.00 6.56 1.30
N GLY A 85 3.86 6.22 0.69
CA GLY A 85 2.88 5.35 1.33
C GLY A 85 3.41 3.93 1.62
N ALA A 86 4.39 3.44 0.85
CA ALA A 86 5.02 2.15 1.13
C ALA A 86 5.98 2.23 2.32
N HIS A 87 6.72 3.34 2.46
CA HIS A 87 7.52 3.61 3.65
C HIS A 87 6.66 3.73 4.91
N TYR A 88 5.56 4.48 4.84
CA TYR A 88 4.64 4.62 5.98
C TYR A 88 4.00 3.29 6.39
N GLY A 89 3.46 2.54 5.42
CA GLY A 89 2.84 1.24 5.68
C GLY A 89 3.81 0.21 6.24
N LEU A 90 5.06 0.20 5.74
CA LEU A 90 6.10 -0.68 6.26
C LEU A 90 6.54 -0.28 7.67
N ALA A 91 6.74 1.01 7.94
CA ALA A 91 7.05 1.50 9.28
C ALA A 91 5.98 1.11 10.31
N PHE A 92 4.70 1.29 9.97
CA PHE A 92 3.59 0.90 10.84
C PHE A 92 3.64 -0.59 11.23
N LEU A 93 3.94 -1.48 10.28
CA LEU A 93 4.04 -2.91 10.52
C LEU A 93 5.29 -3.28 11.32
N LEU A 94 6.42 -2.65 11.05
CA LEU A 94 7.67 -2.87 11.78
C LEU A 94 7.54 -2.46 13.26
N LEU A 95 6.82 -1.38 13.56
CA LEU A 95 6.54 -0.98 14.94
C LEU A 95 5.73 -2.03 15.70
N ARG A 96 4.73 -2.64 15.04
CA ARG A 96 3.95 -3.75 15.62
C ARG A 96 4.79 -4.99 15.89
N GLN A 97 5.86 -5.17 15.11
CA GLN A 97 6.83 -6.26 15.27
C GLN A 97 7.92 -5.94 16.29
N GLY A 98 7.96 -4.71 16.82
CA GLY A 98 8.99 -4.26 17.75
C GLY A 98 10.30 -3.83 17.08
N GLU A 99 10.36 -3.81 15.75
CA GLU A 99 11.53 -3.45 14.94
C GLU A 99 11.66 -1.92 14.84
N ARG A 100 11.86 -1.27 16.00
CA ARG A 100 11.84 0.19 16.16
C ARG A 100 12.88 0.89 15.27
N GLY A 101 14.09 0.33 15.14
CA GLY A 101 15.17 0.93 14.36
C GLY A 101 14.82 1.09 12.88
N GLU A 102 14.42 0.00 12.21
CA GLU A 102 14.04 0.02 10.78
C GLU A 102 12.78 0.88 10.56
N ALA A 103 11.85 0.89 11.52
CA ALA A 103 10.67 1.76 11.44
C ALA A 103 11.04 3.25 11.43
N ILE A 104 12.01 3.69 12.24
CA ILE A 104 12.48 5.08 12.27
C ILE A 104 13.01 5.51 10.90
N GLU A 105 13.88 4.69 10.29
CA GLU A 105 14.44 4.99 8.96
C GLU A 105 13.35 5.17 7.90
N HIS A 106 12.29 4.36 7.95
CA HIS A 106 11.17 4.46 7.03
C HIS A 106 10.25 5.65 7.32
N LEU A 107 9.99 6.00 8.58
CA LEU A 107 9.22 7.23 8.91
C LEU A 107 9.98 8.49 8.48
N GLU A 108 11.29 8.53 8.67
CA GLU A 108 12.14 9.64 8.20
C GLU A 108 12.07 9.78 6.68
N THR A 109 12.18 8.66 5.96
CA THR A 109 12.08 8.63 4.49
C THR A 109 10.69 9.05 4.00
N PHE A 110 9.63 8.61 4.69
CA PHE A 110 8.26 9.04 4.42
C PHE A 110 8.11 10.56 4.55
N LEU A 111 8.59 11.16 5.64
CA LEU A 111 8.50 12.61 5.86
C LEU A 111 9.36 13.42 4.89
N ALA A 112 10.51 12.90 4.47
CA ALA A 112 11.38 13.55 3.49
C ALA A 112 10.74 13.60 2.08
N ASN A 113 9.84 12.67 1.76
CA ASN A 113 9.26 12.50 0.44
C ASN A 113 7.73 12.58 0.42
N SER A 114 7.11 13.05 1.51
CA SER A 114 5.66 12.95 1.67
C SER A 114 4.93 13.74 0.56
N PRO A 115 3.75 13.27 0.12
CA PRO A 115 2.83 14.08 -0.67
C PRO A 115 2.53 15.41 0.03
N SER A 116 1.85 16.33 -0.66
CA SER A 116 1.56 17.65 -0.08
C SER A 116 0.88 17.53 1.28
N GLU A 117 1.08 18.52 2.15
CA GLU A 117 0.58 18.46 3.53
C GLU A 117 -0.95 18.28 3.58
N ASP A 118 -1.68 18.78 2.59
CA ASP A 118 -3.12 18.59 2.48
C ASP A 118 -3.52 17.15 2.09
N GLU A 119 -2.72 16.46 1.27
CA GLU A 119 -3.01 15.09 0.79
C GLU A 119 -2.74 14.02 1.85
N ALA A 120 -1.77 14.25 2.74
CA ALA A 120 -1.29 13.25 3.69
C ALA A 120 -1.22 13.76 5.13
N LYS A 121 -1.99 14.81 5.49
CA LYS A 121 -1.92 15.51 6.78
C LYS A 121 -1.90 14.58 7.99
N GLU A 122 -2.84 13.65 8.06
CA GLU A 122 -2.99 12.72 9.18
C GLU A 122 -1.78 11.78 9.30
N HIS A 123 -1.29 11.26 8.17
CA HIS A 123 -0.12 10.39 8.12
C HIS A 123 1.16 11.14 8.49
N ILE A 124 1.31 12.39 8.05
CA ILE A 124 2.44 13.27 8.40
C ILE A 124 2.43 13.58 9.90
N ALA A 125 1.27 13.94 10.46
CA ALA A 125 1.13 14.23 11.88
C ALA A 125 1.49 13.00 12.72
N HIS A 126 0.90 11.85 12.40
CA HIS A 126 1.20 10.58 13.07
C HIS A 126 2.68 10.22 12.98
N ALA A 127 3.28 10.27 11.78
CA ALA A 127 4.69 9.94 11.61
C ALA A 127 5.63 10.83 12.43
N ARG A 128 5.34 12.14 12.54
CA ARG A 128 6.12 13.08 13.36
C ARG A 128 6.00 12.76 14.85
N GLU A 129 4.79 12.52 15.34
CA GLU A 129 4.53 12.15 16.74
C GLU A 129 5.22 10.84 17.09
N THR A 130 5.04 9.80 16.29
CA THR A 130 5.68 8.50 16.48
C THR A 130 7.21 8.61 16.49
N LEU A 131 7.82 9.40 15.59
CA LEU A 131 9.26 9.62 15.60
C LEU A 131 9.74 10.34 16.87
N GLN A 132 8.97 11.30 17.37
CA GLN A 132 9.29 12.00 18.61
C GLN A 132 9.26 11.03 19.81
N GLU A 133 8.24 10.19 19.91
CA GLU A 133 8.11 9.17 20.95
C GLU A 133 9.27 8.18 20.92
N LEU A 134 9.55 7.58 19.75
CA LEU A 134 10.62 6.59 19.59
C LEU A 134 12.01 7.14 19.94
N ARG A 135 12.26 8.42 19.64
CA ARG A 135 13.52 9.09 20.00
C ARG A 135 13.58 9.50 21.47
N GLY A 136 12.44 9.85 22.06
CA GLY A 136 12.31 10.13 23.49
C GLY A 136 12.59 8.90 24.34
N ASP A 137 12.03 7.75 23.94
CA ASP A 137 12.27 6.45 24.57
C ASP A 137 13.75 6.06 24.54
N ALA A 138 14.44 6.29 23.42
CA ALA A 138 15.86 5.97 23.28
C ALA A 138 16.76 6.82 24.21
N GLY A 139 16.30 7.99 24.64
CA GLY A 139 17.01 8.84 25.61
C GLY A 139 16.81 8.43 27.07
N GLY A 140 15.85 7.54 27.37
CA GLY A 140 15.55 7.08 28.73
C GLY A 140 16.29 5.81 29.16
N GLU A 141 16.85 5.03 28.23
CA GLU A 141 17.56 3.77 28.52
C GLU A 141 19.08 3.94 28.74
N GLY A 142 19.58 5.18 28.74
CA GLY A 142 21.02 5.50 28.78
C GLY A 142 21.61 5.98 30.10
N ASP A 143 20.80 6.23 31.14
CA ASP A 143 21.29 6.78 32.42
C ASP A 143 20.72 6.00 33.61
N ALA A 144 21.35 4.86 33.92
CA ALA A 144 21.27 4.24 35.24
C ALA A 144 22.71 4.15 35.80
N PRO A 145 23.05 4.89 36.87
CA PRO A 145 24.32 4.72 37.56
C PRO A 145 24.42 3.39 38.31
#